data_AF-A0A6J5ARW4-F1
#
_entry.id   AF-A0A6J5ARW4-F1
#
_cell.length_a   1.000
_cell.length_b   1.000
_cell.length_c   1.000
_cell.angle_alpha   90.00
_cell.angle_beta   90.00
_cell.angle_gamma   90.00
#
_symmetry.space_group_name_H-M   'P 1'
#
loop_
_entity.id
_entity.type
_entity.pdbx_description
1 polymer ?
#
loop_
_entity_poly.entity_id
_entity_poly.type
_entity_poly.pdbx_seq_one_letter_code
_entity_poly.pdbx_strand_id
1 'polypeptide(L)'
;MFTTSKKQRRVGALDREWHLPISERAAEPHASGRVIRINSTYLELVDGIYSNRGMMSAFGIFGVSLSVFVVTWLFYVVVVVHYLNPYWDRHDASAMLLSTIFPAVIFSLLIAGIVAFNRTIGEWFRYTHYPMRFNRQNRMVYVFRGDGTILEVPWDRAYFTLRVNSQAFGVRTLGICGLVLKDAQTVEEMFVFGYASSSRDDCLRHWEFIRRYMEEGPRAVIDAPGFTYCLPIADKRETLYQGWIALVSKDAWNPIAKWLMLPFHILFFIGRLACRITSKVPMWPADMEVACRIAPGDAYVRDSSTNPAEYR
;
A
#
# COMPACT_ATOMS: atom_id res chain seq x y z
N MET A 1 -5.36 -2.42 5.17
CA MET A 1 -4.98 -3.82 5.44
C MET A 1 -3.47 -3.89 5.32
N PHE A 2 -2.75 -4.31 6.35
CA PHE A 2 -1.28 -4.33 6.28
C PHE A 2 -0.78 -5.43 5.35
N THR A 3 0.44 -5.27 4.85
CA THR A 3 1.15 -6.28 4.04
C THR A 3 1.36 -7.58 4.78
N THR A 4 1.29 -7.60 6.11
CA THR A 4 1.40 -8.80 6.94
C THR A 4 0.20 -8.99 7.88
N SER A 5 -0.07 -10.25 8.22
CA SER A 5 -1.12 -10.64 9.17
C SER A 5 -0.66 -11.84 10.00
N LYS A 6 -0.70 -11.69 11.33
CA LYS A 6 -0.45 -12.76 12.29
C LYS A 6 -1.78 -13.40 12.66
N LYS A 7 -2.13 -14.51 12.02
CA LYS A 7 -3.33 -15.28 12.34
C LYS A 7 -3.02 -16.76 12.22
N GLN A 8 -2.87 -17.41 13.37
CA GLN A 8 -2.66 -18.85 13.41
C GLN A 8 -3.86 -19.58 12.83
N ARG A 9 -3.64 -20.33 11.76
CA ARG A 9 -4.65 -21.19 11.14
C ARG A 9 -3.97 -22.30 10.38
N ARG A 10 -4.74 -23.33 10.05
CA ARG A 10 -4.28 -24.38 9.15
C ARG A 10 -4.20 -23.87 7.70
N VAL A 11 -3.28 -24.46 6.93
CA VAL A 11 -3.24 -24.33 5.47
C VAL A 11 -4.55 -24.89 4.91
N GLY A 12 -5.34 -24.01 4.29
CA GLY A 12 -6.68 -24.32 3.79
C GLY A 12 -6.66 -25.08 2.46
N ALA A 13 -7.82 -25.59 2.03
CA ALA A 13 -7.94 -26.30 0.74
C ALA A 13 -7.56 -25.41 -0.45
N LEU A 14 -8.06 -24.18 -0.50
CA LEU A 14 -7.71 -23.20 -1.55
C LEU A 14 -6.21 -22.88 -1.58
N ASP A 15 -5.55 -22.87 -0.42
CA ASP A 15 -4.11 -22.60 -0.33
C ASP A 15 -3.31 -23.68 -1.07
N ARG A 16 -3.78 -24.93 -0.95
CA ARG A 16 -3.19 -26.11 -1.60
C ARG A 16 -3.54 -26.16 -3.08
N GLU A 17 -4.79 -25.83 -3.42
CA GLU A 17 -5.27 -25.81 -4.81
C GLU A 17 -4.52 -24.75 -5.64
N TRP A 18 -4.27 -23.57 -5.07
CA TRP A 18 -3.59 -22.47 -5.75
C TRP A 18 -2.15 -22.27 -5.27
N HIS A 19 -1.52 -23.35 -4.83
CA HIS A 19 -0.12 -23.39 -4.46
C HIS A 19 0.77 -22.96 -5.63
N LEU A 20 1.80 -22.17 -5.33
CA LEU A 20 2.77 -21.66 -6.28
C LEU A 20 4.16 -22.24 -5.92
N PRO A 21 4.51 -23.43 -6.41
CA PRO A 21 5.82 -24.01 -6.15
C PRO A 21 6.93 -23.15 -6.75
N ILE A 22 8.05 -23.02 -6.03
CA ILE A 22 9.24 -22.28 -6.50
C ILE A 22 10.02 -23.03 -7.58
N SER A 23 9.86 -24.35 -7.64
CA SER A 23 10.56 -25.26 -8.55
C SER A 23 9.91 -25.36 -9.94
N GLU A 24 8.66 -24.92 -10.09
CA GLU A 24 7.92 -25.06 -11.35
C GLU A 24 7.62 -23.70 -11.96
N ARG A 25 7.75 -23.65 -13.28
CA ARG A 25 7.39 -22.48 -14.06
C ARG A 25 5.87 -22.32 -14.10
N ALA A 26 5.38 -21.13 -13.77
CA ALA A 26 3.94 -20.85 -13.73
C ALA A 26 3.40 -20.17 -15.00
N ALA A 27 4.18 -19.28 -15.63
CA ALA A 27 3.76 -18.49 -16.80
C ALA A 27 4.98 -17.93 -17.58
N GLU A 28 4.76 -16.91 -18.41
CA GLU A 28 5.83 -15.98 -18.84
C GLU A 28 5.97 -14.83 -17.82
N PRO A 29 7.19 -14.35 -17.53
CA PRO A 29 7.42 -13.37 -16.48
C PRO A 29 6.92 -12.00 -16.91
N HIS A 30 6.32 -11.27 -15.97
CA HIS A 30 5.90 -9.89 -16.17
C HIS A 30 6.16 -9.06 -14.90
N ALA A 31 6.89 -7.95 -15.00
CA ALA A 31 7.30 -7.17 -13.82
C ALA A 31 6.16 -6.31 -13.24
N SER A 32 5.11 -6.07 -14.03
CA SER A 32 3.87 -5.40 -13.62
C SER A 32 4.05 -4.00 -13.03
N GLY A 33 5.16 -3.32 -13.36
CA GLY A 33 5.47 -1.96 -12.88
C GLY A 33 5.62 -1.85 -11.35
N ARG A 34 6.04 -2.92 -10.67
CA ARG A 34 6.16 -2.97 -9.20
C ARG A 34 7.58 -2.85 -8.65
N VAL A 35 8.57 -2.78 -9.52
CA VAL A 35 9.99 -2.81 -9.14
C VAL A 35 10.44 -1.44 -8.64
N ILE A 36 11.04 -1.40 -7.46
CA ILE A 36 11.71 -0.21 -6.89
C ILE A 36 13.20 -0.25 -7.24
N ARG A 37 13.83 -1.42 -7.07
CA ARG A 37 15.24 -1.68 -7.43
C ARG A 37 15.40 -3.14 -7.87
N ILE A 38 16.35 -3.41 -8.77
CA ILE A 38 16.77 -4.76 -9.12
C ILE A 38 18.28 -4.77 -9.39
N ASN A 39 18.95 -5.84 -9.00
CA ASN A 39 20.39 -6.07 -9.21
C ASN A 39 20.70 -7.58 -9.06
N SER A 40 21.97 -7.98 -9.04
CA SER A 40 22.39 -9.38 -8.88
C SER A 40 22.24 -9.96 -7.47
N THR A 41 22.03 -9.11 -6.47
CA THR A 41 21.86 -9.50 -5.06
C THR A 41 20.39 -9.57 -4.65
N TYR A 42 19.62 -8.52 -4.92
CA TYR A 42 18.21 -8.45 -4.53
C TYR A 42 17.29 -7.78 -5.57
N LEU A 43 16.00 -8.13 -5.47
CA LEU A 43 14.87 -7.48 -6.12
C LEU A 43 14.02 -6.80 -5.04
N GLU A 44 13.76 -5.51 -5.17
CA GLU A 44 12.92 -4.73 -4.26
C GLU A 44 11.61 -4.36 -4.95
N LEU A 45 10.48 -4.76 -4.35
CA LEU A 45 9.13 -4.51 -4.87
C LEU A 45 8.32 -3.63 -3.94
N VAL A 46 7.42 -2.84 -4.52
CA VAL A 46 6.43 -2.04 -3.78
C VAL A 46 5.25 -2.89 -3.30
N ASP A 47 4.51 -2.43 -2.28
CA ASP A 47 3.27 -3.08 -1.83
C ASP A 47 2.08 -2.89 -2.78
N GLY A 48 1.08 -3.78 -2.67
CA GLY A 48 -0.12 -3.75 -3.51
C GLY A 48 -1.03 -2.54 -3.28
N ILE A 49 -0.91 -1.89 -2.12
CA ILE A 49 -1.74 -0.74 -1.74
C ILE A 49 -1.22 0.53 -2.42
N TYR A 50 0.06 0.58 -2.78
CA TYR A 50 0.71 1.76 -3.38
C TYR A 50 -0.07 2.36 -4.56
N SER A 51 -0.63 1.55 -5.47
CA SER A 51 -1.39 2.07 -6.61
C SER A 51 -2.71 2.73 -6.22
N ASN A 52 -3.34 2.32 -5.11
CA ASN A 52 -4.63 2.85 -4.65
C ASN A 52 -4.49 3.81 -3.47
N ARG A 53 -3.25 4.07 -3.05
CA ARG A 53 -2.93 4.90 -1.90
C ARG A 53 -3.44 6.33 -2.11
N GLY A 54 -4.06 6.86 -1.06
CA GLY A 54 -4.75 8.14 -1.10
C GLY A 54 -6.25 8.04 -1.26
N MET A 55 -6.79 6.90 -1.73
CA MET A 55 -8.24 6.72 -1.92
C MET A 55 -9.00 6.86 -0.59
N MET A 56 -8.61 6.10 0.43
CA MET A 56 -9.26 6.17 1.74
C MET A 56 -8.92 7.47 2.49
N SER A 57 -7.70 8.00 2.28
CA SER A 57 -7.33 9.32 2.78
C SER A 57 -8.28 10.41 2.29
N ALA A 58 -8.75 10.34 1.04
CA ALA A 58 -9.62 11.38 0.50
C ALA A 58 -10.98 11.42 1.21
N PHE A 59 -11.59 10.25 1.45
CA PHE A 59 -12.80 10.15 2.27
C PHE A 59 -12.56 10.58 3.72
N GLY A 60 -11.39 10.24 4.27
CA GLY A 60 -10.97 10.68 5.60
C GLY A 60 -10.90 12.20 5.71
N ILE A 61 -10.24 12.87 4.75
CA ILE A 61 -10.10 14.33 4.71
C ILE A 61 -11.48 14.99 4.60
N PHE A 62 -12.36 14.46 3.75
CA PHE A 62 -13.72 14.98 3.62
C PHE A 62 -14.48 14.87 4.95
N GLY A 63 -14.48 13.69 5.58
CA GLY A 63 -15.16 13.46 6.85
C GLY A 63 -14.62 14.31 8.00
N VAL A 64 -13.29 14.47 8.09
CA VAL A 64 -12.66 15.35 9.08
C VAL A 64 -13.01 16.81 8.81
N SER A 65 -12.90 17.28 7.57
CA SER A 65 -13.22 18.66 7.19
C SER A 65 -14.67 19.01 7.52
N LEU A 66 -15.61 18.12 7.19
CA LEU A 66 -17.03 18.30 7.52
C LEU A 66 -17.26 18.34 9.04
N SER A 67 -16.62 17.45 9.78
CA SER A 67 -16.76 17.39 11.25
C SER A 67 -16.17 18.63 11.93
N VAL A 68 -15.01 19.10 11.46
CA VAL A 68 -14.38 20.34 11.95
C VAL A 68 -15.26 21.54 11.65
N PHE A 69 -15.86 21.60 10.46
CA PHE A 69 -16.81 22.66 10.10
C PHE A 69 -18.00 22.68 11.06
N VAL A 70 -18.63 21.52 11.33
CA VAL A 70 -19.77 21.43 12.25
C VAL A 70 -19.37 21.83 13.67
N VAL A 71 -18.25 21.34 14.20
CA VAL A 71 -17.79 21.72 15.55
C VAL A 71 -17.51 23.22 15.64
N THR A 72 -16.87 23.80 14.63
CA THR A 72 -16.58 25.24 14.57
C THR A 72 -17.87 26.06 14.48
N TRP A 73 -18.86 25.60 13.69
CA TRP A 73 -20.16 26.24 13.59
C TRP A 73 -20.93 26.21 14.92
N LEU A 74 -20.94 25.05 15.60
CA LEU A 74 -21.57 24.92 16.91
C LEU A 74 -20.89 25.84 17.94
N PHE A 75 -19.56 25.92 17.93
CA PHE A 75 -18.81 26.86 18.76
C PHE A 75 -19.18 28.32 18.46
N TYR A 76 -19.27 28.69 17.20
CA TYR A 76 -19.71 30.02 16.78
C TYR A 76 -21.13 30.35 17.29
N VAL A 77 -22.07 29.41 17.18
CA VAL A 77 -23.43 29.57 17.71
C VAL A 77 -23.40 29.79 19.22
N VAL A 78 -22.71 28.94 19.98
CA VAL A 78 -22.64 29.06 21.45
C VAL A 78 -22.02 30.40 21.87
N VAL A 79 -20.90 30.77 21.26
CA VAL A 79 -20.11 31.92 21.73
C VAL A 79 -20.61 33.23 21.16
N VAL A 80 -20.75 33.33 19.84
CA VAL A 80 -21.02 34.59 19.16
C VAL A 80 -22.51 34.91 19.14
N VAL A 81 -23.36 33.94 18.83
CA VAL A 81 -24.81 34.18 18.70
C VAL A 81 -25.49 34.29 20.06
N HIS A 82 -25.04 33.51 21.04
CA HIS A 82 -25.63 33.47 22.38
C HIS A 82 -24.76 34.17 23.45
N TYR A 83 -23.60 33.61 23.82
CA TYR A 83 -22.86 34.07 25.00
C TYR A 83 -22.44 35.56 24.95
N LEU A 84 -21.98 36.04 23.79
CA LEU A 84 -21.56 37.42 23.57
C LEU A 84 -22.71 38.35 23.18
N ASN A 85 -23.91 37.84 22.92
CA ASN A 85 -25.05 38.64 22.50
C ASN A 85 -25.74 39.25 23.73
N PRO A 86 -25.72 40.60 23.90
CA PRO A 86 -26.29 41.26 25.07
C PRO A 86 -27.82 41.15 25.14
N TYR A 87 -28.48 40.79 24.04
CA TYR A 87 -29.94 40.66 23.96
C TYR A 87 -30.42 39.21 24.11
N TRP A 88 -29.52 38.25 24.38
CA TRP A 88 -29.91 36.86 24.53
C TRP A 88 -30.58 36.60 25.89
N ASP A 89 -31.81 36.07 25.86
CA ASP A 89 -32.52 35.56 27.04
C ASP A 89 -31.94 34.22 27.46
N ARG A 90 -31.44 34.13 28.71
CA ARG A 90 -30.75 32.95 29.24
C ARG A 90 -31.69 31.88 29.80
N HIS A 91 -33.01 32.06 29.68
CA HIS A 91 -33.99 31.11 30.19
C HIS A 91 -33.78 29.68 29.66
N ASP A 92 -33.34 29.53 28.41
CA ASP A 92 -33.13 28.25 27.72
C ASP A 92 -31.66 27.80 27.66
N ALA A 93 -30.76 28.46 28.41
CA ALA A 93 -29.32 28.27 28.30
C ALA A 93 -28.87 26.81 28.48
N SER A 94 -29.48 26.06 29.40
CA SER A 94 -29.15 24.65 29.64
C SER A 94 -29.53 23.76 28.46
N ALA A 95 -30.70 23.98 27.86
CA ALA A 95 -31.17 23.24 26.69
C ALA A 95 -30.33 23.56 25.45
N MET A 96 -29.98 24.84 25.25
CA MET A 96 -29.09 25.29 24.17
C MET A 96 -27.68 24.69 24.32
N LEU A 97 -27.10 24.71 25.53
CA LEU A 97 -25.80 24.08 25.79
C LEU A 97 -25.83 22.56 25.57
N LEU A 98 -26.86 21.85 26.05
CA LEU A 98 -26.96 20.40 25.83
C LEU A 98 -27.11 20.05 24.34
N SER A 99 -27.96 20.80 23.62
CA SER A 99 -28.20 20.59 22.19
C SER A 99 -27.00 20.93 21.29
N THR A 100 -26.01 21.67 21.81
CA THR A 100 -24.77 21.99 21.07
C THR A 100 -23.57 21.17 21.52
N ILE A 101 -23.40 20.94 22.83
CA ILE A 101 -22.31 20.11 23.39
C ILE A 101 -22.44 18.67 22.90
N PHE A 102 -23.65 18.09 22.92
CA PHE A 102 -23.85 16.71 22.51
C PHE A 102 -23.38 16.44 21.07
N PRO A 103 -23.84 17.17 20.04
CA PRO A 103 -23.31 16.99 18.68
C PRO A 103 -21.83 17.37 18.58
N ALA A 104 -21.34 18.40 19.28
CA ALA A 104 -19.93 18.76 19.26
C ALA A 104 -19.03 17.60 19.73
N VAL A 105 -19.44 16.89 20.80
CA VAL A 105 -18.76 15.68 21.29
C VAL A 105 -18.81 14.57 20.25
N ILE A 106 -19.98 14.30 19.65
CA ILE A 106 -20.14 13.27 18.62
C ILE A 106 -19.21 13.54 17.42
N PHE A 107 -19.21 14.76 16.87
CA PHE A 107 -18.36 15.10 15.73
C PHE A 107 -16.87 15.10 16.11
N SER A 108 -16.51 15.44 17.34
CA SER A 108 -15.14 15.32 17.84
C SER A 108 -14.68 13.85 17.92
N LEU A 109 -15.55 12.97 18.41
CA LEU A 109 -15.30 11.51 18.42
C LEU A 109 -15.22 10.94 17.00
N LEU A 110 -16.04 11.45 16.07
CA LEU A 110 -16.00 11.06 14.66
C LEU A 110 -14.65 11.44 14.03
N ILE A 111 -14.11 12.64 14.30
CA ILE A 111 -12.77 13.03 13.87
C ILE A 111 -11.74 12.03 14.38
N ALA A 112 -11.75 11.74 15.69
CA ALA A 112 -10.82 10.80 16.29
C ALA A 112 -10.95 9.39 15.67
N GLY A 113 -12.17 8.93 15.44
CA GLY A 113 -12.46 7.65 14.78
C GLY A 113 -11.94 7.58 13.34
N ILE A 114 -12.16 8.62 12.54
CA ILE A 114 -11.67 8.69 11.15
C ILE A 114 -10.14 8.71 11.12
N VAL A 115 -9.50 9.50 11.99
CA VAL A 115 -8.04 9.55 12.11
C VAL A 115 -7.47 8.20 12.52
N ALA A 116 -8.05 7.56 13.54
CA ALA A 116 -7.64 6.24 14.02
C ALA A 116 -7.82 5.17 12.92
N PHE A 117 -8.92 5.19 12.18
CA PHE A 117 -9.19 4.28 11.08
C PHE A 117 -8.15 4.44 9.96
N ASN A 118 -7.93 5.67 9.47
CA ASN A 118 -6.94 5.94 8.41
C ASN A 118 -5.51 5.55 8.84
N ARG A 119 -5.16 5.75 10.12
CA ARG A 119 -3.88 5.29 10.69
C ARG A 119 -3.78 3.76 10.73
N THR A 120 -4.88 3.07 10.99
CA THR A 120 -4.94 1.60 11.10
C THR A 120 -4.85 0.92 9.73
N ILE A 121 -5.40 1.53 8.68
CA ILE A 121 -5.29 0.97 7.32
C ILE A 121 -3.98 1.32 6.62
N GLY A 122 -3.13 2.16 7.21
CA GLY A 122 -1.81 2.50 6.69
C GLY A 122 -1.74 3.75 5.82
N GLU A 123 -2.80 4.58 5.83
CA GLU A 123 -2.93 5.76 4.97
C GLU A 123 -2.37 7.04 5.62
N TRP A 124 -2.58 7.24 6.92
CA TRP A 124 -2.06 8.40 7.66
C TRP A 124 -1.03 8.02 8.72
N PHE A 125 -0.01 8.87 8.89
CA PHE A 125 0.98 8.77 9.98
C PHE A 125 1.71 7.41 10.05
N ARG A 126 1.97 6.80 8.88
CA ARG A 126 2.64 5.50 8.75
C ARG A 126 3.79 5.62 7.76
N TYR A 127 3.91 4.71 6.80
CA TYR A 127 4.95 4.71 5.77
C TYR A 127 4.37 4.99 4.40
N THR A 128 5.12 5.63 3.51
CA THR A 128 4.71 5.97 2.14
C THR A 128 4.49 4.75 1.25
N HIS A 129 5.13 3.64 1.58
CA HIS A 129 4.97 2.32 1.00
C HIS A 129 5.53 1.26 1.97
N TYR A 130 5.31 -0.03 1.68
CA TYR A 130 5.77 -1.16 2.48
C TYR A 130 6.57 -2.12 1.60
N PRO A 131 7.86 -1.84 1.35
CA PRO A 131 8.64 -2.59 0.38
C PRO A 131 8.93 -4.03 0.82
N MET A 132 9.18 -4.89 -0.16
CA MET A 132 9.66 -6.25 0.04
C MET A 132 10.95 -6.46 -0.75
N ARG A 133 11.99 -6.97 -0.10
CA ARG A 133 13.26 -7.33 -0.73
C ARG A 133 13.38 -8.84 -0.83
N PHE A 134 13.65 -9.34 -2.03
CA PHE A 134 13.94 -10.72 -2.35
C PHE A 134 15.44 -10.82 -2.60
N ASN A 135 16.19 -11.34 -1.64
CA ASN A 135 17.63 -11.49 -1.75
C ASN A 135 17.93 -12.91 -2.25
N ARG A 136 18.41 -13.02 -3.48
CA ARG A 136 18.67 -14.31 -4.12
C ARG A 136 19.96 -14.97 -3.64
N GLN A 137 20.93 -14.19 -3.15
CA GLN A 137 22.24 -14.70 -2.74
C GLN A 137 22.15 -15.47 -1.42
N ASN A 138 21.40 -14.93 -0.45
CA ASN A 138 21.16 -15.60 0.82
C ASN A 138 19.81 -16.35 0.87
N ARG A 139 19.04 -16.33 -0.22
CA ARG A 139 17.71 -16.95 -0.36
C ARG A 139 16.74 -16.50 0.75
N MET A 140 16.70 -15.21 1.04
CA MET A 140 15.79 -14.61 2.03
C MET A 140 14.79 -13.65 1.39
N VAL A 141 13.59 -13.59 1.97
CA VAL A 141 12.57 -12.56 1.71
C VAL A 141 12.46 -11.68 2.95
N TYR A 142 12.71 -10.39 2.76
CA TYR A 142 12.57 -9.37 3.78
C TYR A 142 11.30 -8.56 3.51
N VAL A 143 10.37 -8.56 4.45
CA VAL A 143 9.08 -7.86 4.32
C VAL A 143 9.01 -6.74 5.35
N PHE A 144 8.83 -5.52 4.88
CA PHE A 144 8.68 -4.35 5.74
C PHE A 144 7.27 -4.33 6.37
N ARG A 145 7.18 -4.43 7.69
CA ARG A 145 5.89 -4.45 8.42
C ARG A 145 5.35 -3.05 8.68
N GLY A 146 4.04 -2.98 8.96
CA GLY A 146 3.33 -1.73 9.29
C GLY A 146 3.79 -1.03 10.58
N ASP A 147 4.45 -1.77 11.47
CA ASP A 147 5.04 -1.26 12.72
C ASP A 147 6.51 -0.81 12.54
N GLY A 148 7.10 -0.99 11.36
CA GLY A 148 8.50 -0.67 11.06
C GLY A 148 9.48 -1.80 11.37
N THR A 149 9.01 -2.94 11.88
CA THR A 149 9.85 -4.14 12.00
C THR A 149 9.98 -4.85 10.67
N ILE A 150 11.00 -5.71 10.54
CA ILE A 150 11.19 -6.55 9.37
C ILE A 150 10.77 -7.97 9.69
N LEU A 151 10.02 -8.59 8.78
CA LEU A 151 9.82 -10.03 8.77
C LEU A 151 10.84 -10.64 7.81
N GLU A 152 11.66 -11.56 8.32
CA GLU A 152 12.64 -12.29 7.54
C GLU A 152 12.15 -13.71 7.32
N VAL A 153 12.08 -14.16 6.07
CA VAL A 153 11.56 -15.47 5.71
C VAL A 153 12.53 -16.15 4.75
N PRO A 154 13.06 -17.34 5.07
CA PRO A 154 13.80 -18.13 4.10
C PRO A 154 12.90 -18.47 2.91
N TRP A 155 13.34 -18.11 1.71
CA TRP A 155 12.61 -18.31 0.46
C TRP A 155 12.20 -19.78 0.27
N ASP A 156 13.10 -20.71 0.59
CA ASP A 156 12.87 -22.16 0.50
C ASP A 156 11.87 -22.72 1.53
N ARG A 157 11.57 -21.96 2.58
CA ARG A 157 10.63 -22.37 3.63
C ARG A 157 9.28 -21.64 3.54
N ALA A 158 9.20 -20.61 2.72
CA ALA A 158 7.96 -19.88 2.50
C ALA A 158 7.02 -20.70 1.62
N TYR A 159 5.76 -20.79 2.03
CA TYR A 159 4.72 -21.43 1.22
C TYR A 159 3.95 -20.38 0.43
N PHE A 160 4.09 -20.38 -0.89
CA PHE A 160 3.48 -19.36 -1.75
C PHE A 160 2.16 -19.86 -2.35
N THR A 161 1.15 -18.99 -2.37
CA THR A 161 -0.17 -19.34 -2.89
C THR A 161 -0.93 -18.11 -3.36
N LEU A 162 -1.86 -18.28 -4.30
CA LEU A 162 -2.81 -17.22 -4.63
C LEU A 162 -3.95 -17.18 -3.62
N ARG A 163 -4.49 -15.99 -3.37
CA ARG A 163 -5.71 -15.81 -2.58
C ARG A 163 -6.59 -14.73 -3.13
N VAL A 164 -7.87 -14.82 -2.81
CA VAL A 164 -8.79 -13.70 -2.97
C VAL A 164 -8.40 -12.61 -1.96
N ASN A 165 -7.90 -11.49 -2.48
CA ASN A 165 -7.52 -10.32 -1.69
C ASN A 165 -8.75 -9.45 -1.38
N SER A 166 -9.62 -9.28 -2.36
CA SER A 166 -10.89 -8.55 -2.22
C SER A 166 -11.95 -9.08 -3.16
N GLN A 167 -13.21 -8.92 -2.77
CA GLN A 167 -14.36 -9.15 -3.64
C GLN A 167 -15.33 -7.98 -3.48
N ALA A 168 -15.57 -7.25 -4.57
CA ALA A 168 -16.48 -6.11 -4.58
C ALA A 168 -17.25 -6.09 -5.91
N PHE A 169 -18.54 -5.80 -5.85
CA PHE A 169 -19.42 -5.69 -7.04
C PHE A 169 -19.32 -6.87 -8.01
N GLY A 170 -19.20 -8.10 -7.49
CA GLY A 170 -19.07 -9.32 -8.28
C GLY A 170 -17.67 -9.58 -8.87
N VAL A 171 -16.74 -8.63 -8.76
CA VAL A 171 -15.36 -8.79 -9.21
C VAL A 171 -14.49 -9.28 -8.05
N ARG A 172 -13.79 -10.39 -8.27
CA ARG A 172 -12.79 -10.93 -7.35
C ARG A 172 -11.40 -10.48 -7.79
N THR A 173 -10.60 -10.04 -6.85
CA THR A 173 -9.19 -9.70 -7.07
C THR A 173 -8.34 -10.74 -6.36
N LEU A 174 -7.45 -11.38 -7.10
CA LEU A 174 -6.46 -12.32 -6.60
C LEU A 174 -5.16 -11.59 -6.27
N GLY A 175 -4.46 -12.04 -5.23
CA GLY A 175 -3.13 -11.57 -4.87
C GLY A 175 -2.23 -12.76 -4.53
N ILE A 176 -0.92 -12.58 -4.72
CA ILE A 176 0.07 -13.57 -4.33
C ILE A 176 0.35 -13.39 -2.82
N CYS A 177 0.44 -14.49 -2.08
CA CYS A 177 0.71 -14.49 -0.65
C CYS A 177 1.84 -15.46 -0.33
N GLY A 178 2.70 -15.09 0.61
CA GLY A 178 3.64 -15.99 1.27
C GLY A 178 3.13 -16.33 2.66
N LEU A 179 3.18 -17.61 3.01
CA LEU A 179 2.82 -18.12 4.32
C LEU A 179 4.09 -18.56 5.03
N VAL A 180 4.33 -18.01 6.21
CA VAL A 180 5.33 -18.48 7.16
C VAL A 180 4.68 -19.59 7.96
N LEU A 181 5.21 -20.79 7.78
CA LEU A 181 4.70 -22.01 8.39
C LEU A 181 5.50 -22.31 9.67
N LYS A 182 4.79 -22.55 10.78
CA LYS A 182 5.40 -23.07 12.02
C LYS A 182 5.71 -24.56 11.89
N ASP A 183 4.84 -25.28 11.20
CA ASP A 183 4.94 -26.69 10.84
C ASP A 183 4.30 -26.88 9.44
N ALA A 184 4.38 -28.07 8.86
CA ALA A 184 3.88 -28.33 7.50
C ALA A 184 2.39 -28.00 7.26
N GLN A 185 1.59 -27.78 8.31
CA GLN A 185 0.15 -27.52 8.22
C GLN A 185 -0.31 -26.22 8.87
N THR A 186 0.52 -25.56 9.69
CA THR A 186 0.12 -24.40 10.50
C THR A 186 0.79 -23.13 10.00
N VAL A 187 -0.03 -22.21 9.49
CA VAL A 187 0.37 -20.85 9.13
C VAL A 187 0.48 -20.02 10.42
N GLU A 188 1.64 -19.43 10.65
CA GLU A 188 1.89 -18.52 11.78
C GLU A 188 1.70 -17.06 11.37
N GLU A 189 2.35 -16.68 10.27
CA GLU A 189 2.29 -15.33 9.71
C GLU A 189 2.08 -15.42 8.20
N MET A 190 1.38 -14.44 7.66
CA MET A 190 1.15 -14.29 6.23
C MET A 190 1.67 -12.93 5.81
N PHE A 191 2.23 -12.87 4.60
CA PHE A 191 2.49 -11.62 3.89
C PHE A 191 1.90 -11.65 2.48
N VAL A 192 1.46 -10.48 2.01
CA VAL A 192 0.85 -10.30 0.69
C VAL A 192 1.79 -9.50 -0.20
N PHE A 193 1.97 -9.97 -1.42
CA PHE A 193 2.86 -9.38 -2.40
C PHE A 193 2.30 -8.09 -3.02
N GLY A 194 3.18 -7.39 -3.72
CA GLY A 194 2.97 -6.07 -4.32
C GLY A 194 1.93 -5.97 -5.44
N TYR A 195 1.34 -7.08 -5.86
CA TYR A 195 0.50 -7.15 -7.04
C TYR A 195 -0.77 -7.96 -6.80
N ALA A 196 -1.89 -7.42 -7.27
CA ALA A 196 -3.18 -8.07 -7.26
C ALA A 196 -3.93 -7.72 -8.56
N SER A 197 -4.61 -8.70 -9.15
CA SER A 197 -5.38 -8.56 -10.39
C SER A 197 -6.65 -9.39 -10.32
N SER A 198 -7.68 -9.01 -11.08
CA SER A 198 -8.85 -9.87 -11.31
C SER A 198 -8.53 -11.06 -12.23
N SER A 199 -7.44 -10.96 -13.00
CA SER A 199 -6.91 -12.04 -13.82
C SER A 199 -5.95 -12.92 -13.01
N ARG A 200 -6.25 -14.23 -12.96
CA ARG A 200 -5.33 -15.23 -12.40
C ARG A 200 -4.02 -15.27 -13.19
N ASP A 201 -4.09 -15.17 -14.52
CA ASP A 201 -2.91 -15.23 -15.40
C ASP A 201 -1.93 -14.10 -15.07
N ASP A 202 -2.42 -12.86 -14.89
CA ASP A 202 -1.55 -11.73 -14.53
C ASP A 202 -0.81 -11.95 -13.21
N CYS A 203 -1.49 -12.57 -12.23
CA CYS A 203 -0.88 -12.92 -10.95
C CYS A 203 0.21 -13.99 -11.13
N LEU A 204 -0.03 -14.99 -11.98
CA LEU A 204 0.96 -16.03 -12.29
C LEU A 204 2.18 -15.46 -13.05
N ARG A 205 1.96 -14.52 -13.98
CA ARG A 205 3.05 -13.84 -14.69
C ARG A 205 3.89 -12.98 -13.76
N HIS A 206 3.26 -12.27 -12.82
CA HIS A 206 3.99 -11.50 -11.82
C HIS A 206 4.75 -12.41 -10.83
N TRP A 207 4.13 -13.50 -10.40
CA TRP A 207 4.81 -14.53 -9.59
C TRP A 207 6.04 -15.07 -10.33
N GLU A 208 5.90 -15.41 -11.61
CA GLU A 208 6.99 -15.95 -12.41
C GLU A 208 8.16 -14.96 -12.53
N PHE A 209 7.90 -13.65 -12.59
CA PHE A 209 8.96 -12.64 -12.55
C PHE A 209 9.77 -12.72 -11.24
N ILE A 210 9.10 -12.87 -10.09
CA ILE A 210 9.78 -12.99 -8.78
C ILE A 210 10.54 -14.32 -8.69
N ARG A 211 9.87 -15.42 -9.05
CA ARG A 211 10.45 -16.77 -9.02
C ARG A 211 11.69 -16.87 -9.91
N ARG A 212 11.61 -16.43 -11.17
CA ARG A 212 12.75 -16.43 -12.09
C ARG A 212 13.89 -15.55 -11.59
N TYR A 213 13.60 -14.39 -11.01
CA TYR A 213 14.63 -13.58 -10.38
C TYR A 213 15.37 -14.35 -9.27
N MET A 214 14.63 -15.00 -8.38
CA MET A 214 15.19 -15.75 -7.24
C MET A 214 15.98 -16.99 -7.68
N GLU A 215 15.46 -17.76 -8.64
CA GLU A 215 16.08 -19.02 -9.06
C GLU A 215 17.14 -18.84 -10.17
N GLU A 216 16.90 -17.97 -11.13
CA GLU A 216 17.72 -17.84 -12.36
C GLU A 216 18.53 -16.53 -12.39
N GLY A 217 18.16 -15.54 -11.57
CA GLY A 217 18.88 -14.27 -11.43
C GLY A 217 18.33 -13.13 -12.30
N PRO A 218 18.93 -11.92 -12.21
CA PRO A 218 18.42 -10.72 -12.88
C PRO A 218 18.36 -10.85 -14.40
N ARG A 219 19.33 -11.54 -15.01
CA ARG A 219 19.40 -11.73 -16.46
C ARG A 219 18.14 -12.38 -17.04
N ALA A 220 17.49 -13.27 -16.28
CA ALA A 220 16.30 -13.98 -16.73
C ALA A 220 15.04 -13.10 -16.80
N VAL A 221 15.08 -11.90 -16.18
CA VAL A 221 13.90 -11.05 -15.99
C VAL A 221 14.12 -9.59 -16.38
N ILE A 222 15.35 -9.18 -16.67
CA ILE A 222 15.68 -7.78 -16.98
C ILE A 222 14.99 -7.28 -18.25
N ASP A 223 14.68 -8.18 -19.18
CA ASP A 223 13.97 -7.87 -20.43
C ASP A 223 12.48 -8.28 -20.36
N ALA A 224 11.97 -8.63 -19.17
CA ALA A 224 10.60 -9.06 -19.01
C ALA A 224 9.62 -7.91 -19.30
N PRO A 225 8.48 -8.18 -19.96
CA PRO A 225 7.44 -7.19 -20.16
C PRO A 225 6.97 -6.54 -18.85
N GLY A 226 6.60 -5.27 -18.93
CA GLY A 226 6.18 -4.48 -17.77
C GLY A 226 7.33 -4.01 -16.86
N PHE A 227 8.59 -4.32 -17.19
CA PHE A 227 9.77 -3.71 -16.55
C PHE A 227 10.25 -2.49 -17.35
N THR A 228 9.45 -1.42 -17.34
CA THR A 228 9.76 -0.21 -18.11
C THR A 228 10.64 0.77 -17.35
N TYR A 229 10.41 0.91 -16.04
CA TYR A 229 11.15 1.80 -15.16
C TYR A 229 11.05 1.31 -13.71
N CYS A 230 11.99 1.77 -12.89
CA CYS A 230 11.99 1.54 -11.45
C CYS A 230 11.24 2.66 -10.72
N LEU A 231 10.39 2.31 -9.75
CA LEU A 231 9.63 3.26 -8.97
C LEU A 231 10.57 4.15 -8.13
N PRO A 232 10.55 5.48 -8.32
CA PRO A 232 11.46 6.44 -7.69
C PRO A 232 11.04 6.82 -6.26
N ILE A 233 10.79 5.81 -5.42
CA ILE A 233 10.26 5.96 -4.05
C ILE A 233 11.18 5.36 -2.99
N ALA A 234 12.35 4.92 -3.41
CA ALA A 234 13.19 3.97 -2.68
C ALA A 234 13.88 4.57 -1.45
N ASP A 235 14.19 5.86 -1.50
CA ASP A 235 14.86 6.67 -0.47
C ASP A 235 14.18 8.06 -0.33
N LYS A 236 13.12 8.28 -1.09
CA LYS A 236 12.41 9.57 -1.18
C LYS A 236 10.92 9.39 -1.30
N ARG A 237 10.18 10.46 -1.01
CA ARG A 237 8.74 10.53 -1.27
C ARG A 237 8.52 10.67 -2.78
N GLU A 238 7.46 10.04 -3.29
CA GLU A 238 7.01 10.26 -4.66
C GLU A 238 6.85 11.75 -4.98
N THR A 239 7.07 12.14 -6.23
CA THR A 239 6.76 13.50 -6.69
C THR A 239 5.26 13.64 -6.98
N LEU A 240 4.78 14.89 -7.09
CA LEU A 240 3.39 15.15 -7.47
C LEU A 240 3.07 14.57 -8.84
N TYR A 241 4.00 14.66 -9.79
CA TYR A 241 3.85 14.10 -11.12
C TYR A 241 3.71 12.57 -11.08
N GLN A 242 4.58 11.88 -10.33
CA GLN A 242 4.53 10.42 -10.18
C GLN A 242 3.24 9.95 -9.53
N GLY A 243 2.79 10.64 -8.47
CA GLY A 243 1.52 10.35 -7.82
C GLY A 243 0.31 10.53 -8.75
N TRP A 244 0.35 11.55 -9.60
CA TRP A 244 -0.70 11.79 -10.60
C TRP A 244 -0.73 10.70 -11.68
N ILE A 245 0.43 10.41 -12.28
CA ILE A 245 0.57 9.38 -13.32
C ILE A 245 0.11 8.01 -12.80
N ALA A 246 0.49 7.64 -11.57
CA ALA A 246 0.08 6.36 -10.96
C ALA A 246 -1.45 6.21 -10.79
N LEU A 247 -2.18 7.32 -10.68
CA LEU A 247 -3.64 7.31 -10.62
C LEU A 247 -4.25 7.23 -12.01
N VAL A 248 -3.86 8.12 -12.93
CA VAL A 248 -4.51 8.26 -14.23
C VAL A 248 -4.11 7.19 -15.25
N SER A 249 -2.97 6.50 -15.05
CA SER A 249 -2.49 5.48 -15.99
C SER A 249 -3.38 4.24 -16.04
N LYS A 250 -4.19 3.99 -15.00
CA LYS A 250 -5.10 2.82 -14.94
C LYS A 250 -6.20 2.86 -15.98
N ASP A 251 -6.75 4.05 -16.22
CA ASP A 251 -7.86 4.26 -17.15
C ASP A 251 -7.39 4.86 -18.48
N ALA A 252 -6.07 5.03 -18.66
CA ALA A 252 -5.49 5.66 -19.84
C ALA A 252 -5.82 4.93 -21.15
N TRP A 253 -6.12 3.63 -21.08
CA TRP A 253 -6.50 2.81 -22.23
C TRP A 253 -7.91 3.11 -22.76
N ASN A 254 -8.79 3.76 -21.97
CA ASN A 254 -10.17 4.06 -22.34
C ASN A 254 -10.48 5.56 -22.15
N PRO A 255 -10.64 6.33 -23.25
CA PRO A 255 -10.91 7.77 -23.18
C PRO A 255 -12.17 8.13 -22.37
N ILE A 256 -13.24 7.32 -22.45
CA ILE A 256 -14.50 7.58 -21.73
C ILE A 256 -14.29 7.36 -20.23
N ALA A 257 -13.68 6.23 -19.85
CA ALA A 257 -13.38 5.94 -18.45
C ALA A 257 -12.46 7.00 -17.84
N LYS A 258 -11.44 7.46 -18.59
CA LYS A 258 -10.53 8.51 -18.17
C LYS A 258 -11.24 9.80 -17.78
N TRP A 259 -12.19 10.28 -18.61
CA TRP A 259 -12.94 11.50 -18.32
C TRP A 259 -13.94 11.31 -17.19
N LEU A 260 -14.63 10.18 -17.15
CA LEU A 260 -15.58 9.84 -16.08
C LEU A 260 -14.90 9.77 -14.71
N MET A 261 -13.69 9.19 -14.66
CA MET A 261 -12.94 8.98 -13.41
C MET A 261 -12.11 10.20 -13.00
N LEU A 262 -11.93 11.20 -13.87
CA LEU A 262 -11.13 12.40 -13.58
C LEU A 262 -11.47 13.10 -12.25
N PRO A 263 -12.73 13.41 -11.90
CA PRO A 263 -13.04 14.03 -10.61
C PRO A 263 -12.62 13.15 -9.42
N PHE A 264 -12.76 11.82 -9.54
CA PHE A 264 -12.30 10.88 -8.52
C PHE A 264 -10.77 10.83 -8.44
N HIS A 265 -10.07 10.90 -9.57
CA HIS A 265 -8.60 10.99 -9.58
C HIS A 265 -8.09 12.23 -8.88
N ILE A 266 -8.72 13.39 -9.09
CA ILE A 266 -8.37 14.64 -8.38
C ILE A 266 -8.57 14.46 -6.87
N LEU A 267 -9.71 13.90 -6.46
CA LEU A 267 -10.00 13.63 -5.05
C LEU A 267 -8.97 12.66 -4.43
N PHE A 268 -8.67 11.56 -5.10
CA PHE A 268 -7.67 10.58 -4.65
C PHE A 268 -6.26 11.15 -4.65
N PHE A 269 -5.94 12.07 -5.55
CA PHE A 269 -4.67 12.77 -5.58
C PHE A 269 -4.48 13.65 -4.34
N ILE A 270 -5.53 14.36 -3.90
CA ILE A 270 -5.50 15.14 -2.64
C ILE A 270 -5.27 14.20 -1.44
N GLY A 271 -5.99 13.08 -1.39
CA GLY A 271 -5.77 12.07 -0.34
C GLY A 271 -4.35 11.49 -0.37
N ARG A 272 -3.81 11.26 -1.56
CA ARG A 272 -2.45 10.77 -1.75
C ARG A 272 -1.40 11.78 -1.28
N LEU A 273 -1.64 13.07 -1.53
CA LEU A 273 -0.80 14.15 -1.01
C LEU A 273 -0.79 14.18 0.53
N ALA A 274 -1.94 13.99 1.18
CA ALA A 274 -2.00 13.91 2.64
C ALA A 274 -1.23 12.69 3.17
N CYS A 275 -1.38 11.52 2.54
CA CYS A 275 -0.59 10.32 2.87
C CYS A 275 0.92 10.59 2.73
N ARG A 276 1.32 11.22 1.62
CA ARG A 276 2.71 11.62 1.33
C ARG A 276 3.28 12.54 2.41
N ILE A 277 2.53 13.55 2.86
CA ILE A 277 2.98 14.53 3.85
C ILE A 277 3.09 13.90 5.25
N THR A 278 2.07 13.15 5.66
CA THR A 278 1.95 12.61 7.02
C THR A 278 2.79 11.36 7.26
N SER A 279 3.18 10.63 6.20
CA SER A 279 3.89 9.35 6.31
C SER A 279 5.40 9.47 6.08
N LYS A 280 6.14 8.56 6.70
CA LYS A 280 7.60 8.44 6.63
C LYS A 280 8.01 7.60 5.41
N VAL A 281 9.21 7.84 4.87
CA VAL A 281 9.78 6.93 3.87
C VAL A 281 10.32 5.69 4.61
N PRO A 282 9.99 4.47 4.18
CA PRO A 282 10.55 3.26 4.78
C PRO A 282 12.04 3.17 4.47
N MET A 283 12.85 2.90 5.50
CA MET A 283 14.30 2.72 5.38
C MET A 283 14.67 1.37 5.95
N TRP A 284 15.52 0.63 5.25
CA TRP A 284 15.95 -0.68 5.73
C TRP A 284 17.00 -0.53 6.86
N PRO A 285 16.93 -1.39 7.89
CA PRO A 285 17.96 -1.48 8.92
C PRO A 285 19.37 -1.76 8.36
N ALA A 286 20.41 -1.33 9.08
CA ALA A 286 21.80 -1.39 8.61
C ALA A 286 22.30 -2.83 8.36
N ASP A 287 21.90 -3.78 9.21
CA ASP A 287 22.16 -5.22 9.05
C ASP A 287 21.55 -5.77 7.76
N MET A 288 20.35 -5.35 7.39
CA MET A 288 19.71 -5.71 6.12
C MET A 288 20.43 -5.11 4.90
N GLU A 289 20.91 -3.87 5.01
CA GLU A 289 21.71 -3.24 3.96
C GLU A 289 23.06 -3.94 3.77
N VAL A 290 23.67 -4.43 4.86
CA VAL A 290 24.89 -5.27 4.78
C VAL A 290 24.59 -6.60 4.09
N ALA A 291 23.49 -7.28 4.47
CA ALA A 291 23.07 -8.53 3.83
C ALA A 291 22.70 -8.36 2.35
N CYS A 292 22.20 -7.18 1.96
CA CYS A 292 21.81 -6.83 0.60
C CYS A 292 22.89 -6.04 -0.16
N ARG A 293 24.16 -6.08 0.28
CA ARG A 293 25.24 -5.32 -0.36
C ARG A 293 25.40 -5.72 -1.83
N ILE A 294 25.46 -4.71 -2.69
CA ILE A 294 25.65 -4.88 -4.13
C ILE A 294 27.16 -4.94 -4.40
N ALA A 295 27.58 -5.85 -5.27
CA ALA A 295 28.97 -5.94 -5.70
C ALA A 295 29.35 -4.69 -6.53
N PRO A 296 30.55 -4.11 -6.32
CA PRO A 296 31.03 -3.00 -7.15
C PRO A 296 31.02 -3.39 -8.64
N GLY A 297 30.43 -2.55 -9.50
CA GLY A 297 30.37 -2.80 -10.94
C GLY A 297 29.31 -3.81 -11.40
N ASP A 298 28.33 -4.16 -10.56
CA ASP A 298 27.21 -5.02 -10.97
C ASP A 298 26.46 -4.43 -12.17
N ALA A 299 26.51 -5.15 -13.30
CA ALA A 299 25.92 -4.73 -14.57
C ALA A 299 24.38 -4.68 -14.55
N TYR A 300 23.75 -5.34 -13.57
CA TYR A 300 22.29 -5.45 -13.48
C TYR A 300 21.65 -4.40 -12.56
N VAL A 301 22.43 -3.47 -12.01
CA VAL A 301 21.89 -2.38 -11.19
C VAL A 301 20.91 -1.55 -12.01
N ARG A 302 19.64 -1.61 -11.59
CA ARG A 302 18.57 -0.73 -12.03
C ARG A 302 17.85 -0.17 -10.81
N ASP A 303 17.76 1.15 -10.80
CA ASP A 303 16.96 1.94 -9.87
C ASP A 303 16.44 3.18 -10.60
N SER A 304 15.81 4.11 -9.87
CA SER A 304 15.25 5.32 -10.48
C SER A 304 16.25 6.20 -11.23
N SER A 305 17.53 6.17 -10.89
CA SER A 305 18.56 6.93 -11.60
C SER A 305 18.80 6.40 -13.02
N THR A 306 18.53 5.12 -13.23
CA THR A 306 18.66 4.42 -14.52
C THR A 306 17.42 4.51 -15.38
N ASN A 307 16.34 5.15 -14.91
CA ASN A 307 15.10 5.29 -15.66
C ASN A 307 15.32 6.07 -16.98
N PRO A 308 14.49 5.82 -18.01
CA PRO A 308 14.41 6.69 -19.19
C PRO A 308 14.10 8.14 -18.77
N ALA A 309 14.51 9.13 -19.57
CA ALA A 309 14.43 10.55 -19.20
C ALA A 309 13.00 11.01 -18.83
N GLU A 310 11.99 10.43 -19.47
CA GLU A 310 10.56 10.66 -19.20
C GLU A 310 10.10 10.20 -17.80
N TYR A 311 10.87 9.31 -17.17
CA TYR A 311 10.53 8.65 -15.90
C TYR A 311 11.57 8.88 -14.77
N ARG A 312 12.52 9.81 -14.94
CA ARG A 312 13.50 10.18 -13.91
C ARG A 312 12.93 11.13 -12.85
#